data_AF-A0A350IAI4-F1
#
_entry.id   AF-A0A350IAI4-F1
#
_cell.length_a   1.000
_cell.length_b   1.000
_cell.length_c   1.000
_cell.angle_alpha   90.00
_cell.angle_beta   90.00
_cell.angle_gamma   90.00
#
_symmetry.space_group_name_H-M   'P 1'
#
loop_
_entity.id
_entity.type
_entity.pdbx_description
1 polymer ?
#
loop_
_entity_poly.entity_id
_entity_poly.type
_entity_poly.pdbx_seq_one_letter_code
_entity_poly.pdbx_strand_id
1 'polypeptide(L)'
;MNEYYGDNIRWFVGRIISDSDPDEAGRFQVRIYGIHSNEVKDKYLPWAETVLPTTEGGVSGIGKIPQMKKSALVFGFFMDGALSQNPIIVGSMSHIEQPSSTQVTAAAQAGRINLLDKRNIGKEGVVISQQQRQIYENGTEDIDQLRILVMDFLISNGLPIKSAAGVCGNLEIESNFNPNAKNQDGIEDSRGIAQWNSRWGRWQRVEAYASELNEDPYDIFLQLKFLVYDMKTGGIHKCWNHLKEASNITNFDGPKDDTNSTFHFFDVFEKADPLYYTHNGRSRPAAARKAYDTYKASLVLSAETNLISSGAR
;
A
#
# COMPACT_ATOMS: atom_id res chain seq x y z
N MET A 1 40.44 30.02 -13.88
CA MET A 1 39.52 31.06 -13.38
C MET A 1 38.21 30.39 -12.97
N ASN A 2 38.23 29.49 -11.99
CA ASN A 2 37.05 28.75 -11.47
C ASN A 2 37.09 28.64 -9.93
N GLU A 3 37.90 29.46 -9.25
CA GLU A 3 38.26 29.21 -7.84
C GLU A 3 37.20 29.65 -6.82
N TYR A 4 36.10 30.30 -7.23
CA TYR A 4 35.11 30.85 -6.28
C TYR A 4 33.63 30.76 -6.71
N TYR A 5 33.28 30.01 -7.77
CA TYR A 5 31.90 29.85 -8.24
C TYR A 5 31.53 28.38 -8.49
N GLY A 6 30.36 27.98 -8.00
CA GLY A 6 29.84 26.59 -7.98
C GLY A 6 29.35 26.09 -9.33
N ASP A 7 30.19 26.12 -10.36
CA ASP A 7 29.79 25.72 -11.72
C ASP A 7 29.70 24.19 -11.91
N ASN A 8 30.34 23.42 -11.02
CA ASN A 8 30.37 21.95 -11.06
C ASN A 8 29.69 21.33 -9.83
N ILE A 9 28.41 21.63 -9.64
CA ILE A 9 27.63 21.07 -8.53
C ILE A 9 27.26 19.62 -8.82
N ARG A 10 27.56 18.73 -7.87
CA ARG A 10 26.99 17.38 -7.82
C ARG A 10 26.02 17.31 -6.65
N TRP A 11 24.74 17.21 -6.97
CA TRP A 11 23.69 17.00 -5.97
C TRP A 11 23.57 15.51 -5.63
N PHE A 12 22.95 15.23 -4.49
CA PHE A 12 22.64 13.88 -4.06
C PHE A 12 21.30 13.80 -3.33
N VAL A 13 20.75 12.59 -3.33
CA VAL A 13 19.69 12.17 -2.40
C VAL A 13 20.25 11.06 -1.53
N GLY A 14 19.95 11.08 -0.23
CA GLY A 14 20.45 10.09 0.71
C GLY A 14 19.52 9.85 1.89
N ARG A 15 19.90 8.90 2.73
CA ARG A 15 19.17 8.54 3.95
C ARG A 15 20.04 8.74 5.18
N ILE A 16 19.47 9.32 6.23
CA ILE A 16 20.14 9.49 7.51
C ILE A 16 20.27 8.14 8.21
N ILE A 17 21.49 7.76 8.54
CA ILE A 17 21.83 6.51 9.24
C ILE A 17 22.04 6.77 10.73
N SER A 18 22.70 7.87 11.07
CA SER A 18 22.98 8.23 12.46
C SER A 18 22.89 9.75 12.67
N ASP A 19 22.35 10.11 13.84
CA ASP A 19 22.28 11.45 14.42
C ASP A 19 23.27 11.62 15.59
N SER A 20 24.11 10.62 15.86
CA SER A 20 25.08 10.61 16.97
C SER A 20 26.46 11.08 16.50
N ASP A 21 26.56 12.34 16.08
CA ASP A 21 27.82 12.96 15.63
C ASP A 21 28.87 12.94 16.76
N PRO A 22 30.03 12.26 16.57
CA PRO A 22 31.08 12.20 17.59
C PRO A 22 31.64 13.56 18.01
N ASP A 23 31.59 14.54 17.12
CA ASP A 23 32.13 15.89 17.37
C ASP A 23 31.05 16.89 17.81
N GLU A 24 29.79 16.44 17.94
CA GLU A 24 28.63 17.27 18.31
C GLU A 24 28.47 18.55 17.46
N ALA A 25 28.96 18.51 16.21
CA ALA A 25 28.96 19.65 15.28
C ALA A 25 27.63 19.82 14.51
N GLY A 26 26.60 19.03 14.85
CA GLY A 26 25.31 19.04 14.18
C GLY A 26 25.32 18.33 12.81
N ARG A 27 26.31 17.47 12.54
CA ARG A 27 26.38 16.68 11.30
C ARG A 27 25.54 15.42 11.40
N PHE A 28 25.21 14.84 10.25
CA PHE A 28 24.50 13.57 10.19
C PHE A 28 25.23 12.57 9.31
N GLN A 29 25.27 11.33 9.74
CA GLN A 29 25.83 10.26 8.93
C GLN A 29 24.83 9.89 7.83
N VAL A 30 25.26 9.98 6.57
CA VAL A 30 24.37 9.84 5.41
C VAL A 30 24.79 8.73 4.46
N ARG A 31 23.83 7.88 4.08
CA ARG A 31 23.97 6.93 2.98
C ARG A 31 23.46 7.58 1.70
N ILE A 32 24.36 7.87 0.78
CA ILE A 32 24.07 8.58 -0.46
C ILE A 32 23.73 7.58 -1.56
N TYR A 33 22.56 7.74 -2.18
CA TYR A 33 22.12 6.87 -3.25
C TYR A 33 22.96 7.09 -4.51
N GLY A 34 23.29 6.00 -5.20
CA GLY A 34 24.16 6.00 -6.38
C GLY A 34 25.66 5.99 -6.06
N ILE A 35 26.07 6.30 -4.81
CA ILE A 35 27.48 6.26 -4.38
C ILE A 35 27.71 5.13 -3.37
N HIS A 36 26.84 5.00 -2.36
CA HIS A 36 26.98 4.00 -1.30
C HIS A 36 26.04 2.81 -1.56
N SER A 37 26.60 1.66 -1.95
CA SER A 37 25.86 0.39 -2.03
C SER A 37 25.51 -0.13 -0.63
N ASN A 38 24.52 -1.03 -0.53
CA ASN A 38 24.09 -1.64 0.74
C ASN A 38 25.19 -2.43 1.47
N GLU A 39 26.29 -2.76 0.79
CA GLU A 39 27.42 -3.52 1.33
C GLU A 39 28.41 -2.64 2.10
N VAL A 40 28.44 -1.33 1.83
CA VAL A 40 29.26 -0.37 2.58
C VAL A 40 28.76 -0.34 4.01
N LYS A 41 29.62 -0.70 4.98
CA LYS A 41 29.25 -0.67 6.40
C LYS A 41 29.01 0.76 6.86
N ASP A 42 28.02 0.97 7.73
CA ASP A 42 27.60 2.29 8.19
C ASP A 42 28.74 3.15 8.74
N LYS A 43 29.71 2.53 9.44
CA LYS A 43 30.90 3.23 9.97
C LYS A 43 31.79 3.90 8.91
N TYR A 44 31.66 3.53 7.64
CA TYR A 44 32.41 4.13 6.53
C TYR A 44 31.63 5.21 5.78
N LEU A 45 30.39 5.48 6.18
CA LEU A 45 29.58 6.53 5.58
C LEU A 45 30.03 7.91 6.08
N PRO A 46 30.00 8.93 5.22
CA PRO A 46 30.44 10.28 5.57
C PRO A 46 29.46 10.95 6.53
N TRP A 47 29.99 11.86 7.33
CA TRP A 47 29.23 12.83 8.11
C TRP A 47 29.01 14.07 7.25
N ALA A 48 27.76 14.37 6.93
CA ALA A 48 27.40 15.53 6.15
C ALA A 48 27.05 16.72 7.04
N GLU A 49 27.56 17.89 6.66
CA GLU A 49 27.18 19.17 7.27
C GLU A 49 25.72 19.50 6.94
N THR A 50 25.12 20.40 7.72
CA THR A 50 23.73 20.84 7.49
C THR A 50 23.66 22.33 7.28
N VAL A 51 22.87 22.76 6.30
CA VAL A 51 22.51 24.16 6.15
C VAL A 51 21.41 24.52 7.16
N LEU A 52 21.71 25.42 8.08
CA LEU A 52 20.69 25.99 8.96
C LEU A 52 19.82 26.99 8.20
N PRO A 53 18.50 27.06 8.49
CA PRO A 53 17.65 28.10 7.95
C PRO A 53 18.18 29.50 8.27
N THR A 54 18.01 30.45 7.36
CA THR A 54 18.42 31.86 7.57
C THR A 54 17.61 32.59 8.66
N THR A 55 16.62 31.92 9.25
CA THR A 55 15.91 32.38 10.46
C THR A 55 16.72 32.14 11.74
N GLU A 56 17.84 31.42 11.66
CA GLU A 56 18.75 31.13 12.78
C GLU A 56 20.01 32.00 12.72
N GLY A 57 20.64 32.26 13.87
CA GLY A 57 21.75 33.23 13.98
C GLY A 57 23.04 32.80 13.27
N GLY A 58 23.32 31.50 13.17
CA GLY A 58 24.46 30.95 12.41
C GLY A 58 25.85 31.35 12.91
N VAL A 59 25.96 32.02 14.07
CA VAL A 59 27.22 32.52 14.64
C VAL A 59 27.25 32.36 16.16
N SER A 60 28.46 32.21 16.72
CA SER A 60 28.71 32.37 18.17
C SER A 60 27.80 31.57 19.10
N GLY A 61 27.42 30.35 18.72
CA GLY A 61 26.51 29.50 19.51
C GLY A 61 25.04 29.93 19.49
N ILE A 62 24.68 30.92 18.68
CA ILE A 62 23.32 31.42 18.49
C ILE A 62 22.71 30.74 17.26
N GLY A 63 21.84 29.75 17.50
CA GLY A 63 21.09 29.04 16.48
C GLY A 63 20.45 27.77 17.04
N LYS A 64 19.62 27.11 16.24
CA LYS A 64 19.07 25.79 16.59
C LYS A 64 19.98 24.65 16.13
N ILE A 65 20.02 23.63 16.97
CA ILE A 65 20.63 22.33 16.64
C ILE A 65 19.72 21.65 15.60
N PRO A 66 20.26 21.16 14.46
CA PRO A 66 19.44 20.40 13.51
C PRO A 66 18.93 19.10 14.13
N GLN A 67 17.67 18.73 13.86
CA GLN A 67 16.99 17.62 14.55
C GLN A 67 16.46 16.54 13.59
N MET A 68 17.16 16.31 12.47
CA MET A 68 16.78 15.24 11.54
C MET A 68 16.84 13.87 12.24
N LYS A 69 15.91 12.99 11.88
CA LYS A 69 15.82 11.65 12.48
C LYS A 69 16.45 10.60 11.57
N LYS A 70 16.94 9.53 12.19
CA LYS A 70 17.32 8.31 11.46
C LYS A 70 16.19 7.93 10.51
N SER A 71 16.56 7.44 9.33
CA SER A 71 15.67 7.13 8.22
C SER A 71 15.21 8.31 7.36
N ALA A 72 15.34 9.56 7.81
CA ALA A 72 14.91 10.71 7.02
C ALA A 72 15.59 10.72 5.64
N LEU A 73 14.77 10.88 4.59
CA LEU A 73 15.23 11.14 3.23
C LEU A 73 15.73 12.58 3.15
N VAL A 74 16.92 12.79 2.60
CA VAL A 74 17.55 14.12 2.54
C VAL A 74 18.04 14.45 1.14
N PHE A 75 18.02 15.74 0.84
CA PHE A 75 18.58 16.33 -0.37
C PHE A 75 19.79 17.20 -0.02
N GLY A 76 20.85 17.09 -0.82
CA GLY A 76 22.10 17.78 -0.58
C GLY A 76 22.97 17.91 -1.82
N PHE A 77 24.17 18.46 -1.65
CA PHE A 77 25.19 18.52 -2.69
C PHE A 77 26.59 18.36 -2.09
N PHE A 78 27.57 18.10 -2.95
CA PHE A 78 28.97 18.06 -2.56
C PHE A 78 29.60 19.43 -2.74
N MET A 79 30.20 19.99 -1.69
CA MET A 79 30.90 21.28 -1.73
C MET A 79 32.11 21.24 -2.68
N ASP A 80 32.70 20.06 -2.86
CA ASP A 80 33.83 19.78 -3.76
C ASP A 80 33.39 19.16 -5.10
N GLY A 81 32.09 19.20 -5.40
CA GLY A 81 31.53 18.82 -6.70
C GLY A 81 31.85 17.38 -7.12
N ALA A 82 32.63 17.25 -8.21
CA ALA A 82 32.95 15.97 -8.84
C ALA A 82 33.80 15.04 -7.96
N LEU A 83 34.53 15.58 -6.98
CA LEU A 83 35.37 14.81 -6.05
C LEU A 83 34.54 14.06 -4.98
N SER A 84 33.36 14.59 -4.64
CA SER A 84 32.36 13.94 -3.78
C SER A 84 32.86 13.53 -2.39
N GLN A 85 33.73 14.33 -1.78
CA GLN A 85 34.26 14.11 -0.44
C GLN A 85 33.51 14.89 0.64
N ASN A 86 32.97 16.07 0.32
CA ASN A 86 32.42 17.00 1.31
C ASN A 86 30.89 17.19 1.12
N PRO A 87 30.06 16.27 1.63
CA PRO A 87 28.61 16.37 1.50
C PRO A 87 28.01 17.41 2.46
N ILE A 88 27.06 18.20 1.95
CA ILE A 88 26.20 19.09 2.74
C ILE A 88 24.73 18.78 2.48
N ILE A 89 23.93 18.71 3.53
CA ILE A 89 22.48 18.51 3.51
C ILE A 89 21.78 19.86 3.55
N VAL A 90 20.90 20.09 2.58
CA VAL A 90 20.07 21.30 2.50
C VAL A 90 18.77 21.13 3.27
N GLY A 91 18.18 19.93 3.23
CA GLY A 91 16.95 19.66 3.97
C GLY A 91 16.45 18.23 3.80
N SER A 92 15.42 17.89 4.58
CA SER A 92 14.70 16.63 4.47
C SER A 92 13.60 16.70 3.42
N MET A 93 13.41 15.61 2.69
CA MET A 93 12.35 15.42 1.72
C MET A 93 11.21 14.59 2.33
N SER A 94 9.99 14.85 1.89
CA SER A 94 8.85 13.98 2.20
C SER A 94 9.00 12.64 1.48
N HIS A 95 8.83 11.54 2.22
CA HIS A 95 8.83 10.19 1.68
C HIS A 95 7.87 9.30 2.50
N ILE A 96 7.37 8.22 1.89
CA ILE A 96 6.57 7.22 2.60
C ILE A 96 7.55 6.30 3.33
N GLU A 97 7.66 6.45 4.65
CA GLU A 97 8.55 5.63 5.48
C GLU A 97 8.08 4.18 5.52
N GLN A 98 8.94 3.26 5.07
CA GLN A 98 8.81 1.83 5.37
C GLN A 98 9.80 1.43 6.47
N PRO A 99 9.42 0.57 7.42
CA PRO A 99 10.27 0.15 8.53
C PRO A 99 11.57 -0.51 8.02
N SER A 100 12.70 -0.17 8.64
CA SER A 100 14.01 -0.69 8.23
C SER A 100 14.19 -2.16 8.62
N SER A 101 15.03 -2.91 7.90
CA SER A 101 15.32 -4.33 8.19
C SER A 101 15.82 -4.58 9.64
N THR A 102 16.49 -3.60 10.25
CA THR A 102 16.94 -3.64 11.65
C THR A 102 15.81 -3.35 12.65
N GLN A 103 14.89 -2.42 12.34
CA GLN A 103 13.66 -2.22 13.13
C GLN A 103 12.74 -3.44 13.04
N VAL A 104 12.67 -4.05 11.85
CA VAL A 104 12.01 -5.33 11.57
C VAL A 104 12.64 -6.45 12.42
N THR A 105 13.97 -6.56 12.46
CA THR A 105 14.68 -7.60 13.22
C THR A 105 14.56 -7.40 14.73
N ALA A 106 14.66 -6.15 15.21
CA ALA A 106 14.51 -5.83 16.64
C ALA A 106 13.06 -6.04 17.13
N ALA A 107 12.06 -5.73 16.30
CA ALA A 107 10.66 -6.03 16.59
C ALA A 107 10.37 -7.55 16.58
N ALA A 108 11.03 -8.30 15.70
CA ALA A 108 10.96 -9.76 15.67
C ALA A 108 11.63 -10.40 16.89
N GLN A 109 12.78 -9.89 17.33
CA GLN A 109 13.47 -10.35 18.55
C GLN A 109 12.72 -10.00 19.84
N ALA A 110 11.90 -8.95 19.84
CA ALA A 110 11.06 -8.54 20.97
C ALA A 110 9.71 -9.29 21.07
N GLY A 111 9.51 -10.38 20.30
CA GLY A 111 8.33 -11.25 20.43
C GLY A 111 7.05 -10.72 19.77
N ARG A 112 7.13 -9.68 18.92
CA ARG A 112 6.00 -9.21 18.09
C ARG A 112 6.08 -9.81 16.69
N ILE A 113 5.75 -11.10 16.58
CA ILE A 113 6.03 -11.94 15.40
C ILE A 113 5.11 -11.62 14.19
N ASN A 114 4.09 -10.77 14.34
CA ASN A 114 2.98 -10.71 13.40
C ASN A 114 2.88 -9.46 12.50
N LEU A 115 3.81 -8.50 12.59
CA LEU A 115 3.74 -7.25 11.80
C LEU A 115 4.62 -7.22 10.54
N LEU A 116 5.29 -8.33 10.19
CA LEU A 116 6.45 -8.32 9.26
C LEU A 116 6.47 -9.46 8.23
N ASP A 117 5.35 -10.16 8.04
CA ASP A 117 5.25 -11.12 6.94
C ASP A 117 5.20 -10.36 5.61
N LYS A 118 6.22 -10.52 4.76
CA LYS A 118 6.25 -9.88 3.43
C LYS A 118 5.03 -10.29 2.59
N ARG A 119 4.42 -11.44 2.85
CA ARG A 119 3.17 -11.87 2.22
C ARG A 119 2.00 -10.91 2.50
N ASN A 120 2.11 -10.08 3.54
CA ASN A 120 1.10 -9.08 3.88
C ASN A 120 1.24 -7.78 3.11
N ILE A 121 2.29 -7.61 2.30
CA ILE A 121 2.58 -6.37 1.59
C ILE A 121 2.50 -6.65 0.09
N GLY A 122 1.61 -5.92 -0.60
CA GLY A 122 1.54 -5.87 -2.05
C GLY A 122 2.24 -4.63 -2.61
N LYS A 123 2.35 -4.57 -3.94
CA LYS A 123 2.78 -3.36 -4.65
C LYS A 123 1.81 -2.20 -4.40
N GLU A 124 2.24 -0.97 -4.67
CA GLU A 124 1.43 0.25 -4.51
C GLU A 124 0.90 0.47 -3.08
N GLY A 125 1.65 0.01 -2.07
CA GLY A 125 1.34 0.22 -0.66
C GLY A 125 0.15 -0.59 -0.14
N VAL A 126 -0.24 -1.66 -0.83
CA VAL A 126 -1.35 -2.52 -0.40
C VAL A 126 -0.91 -3.36 0.80
N VAL A 127 -1.73 -3.42 1.85
CA VAL A 127 -1.41 -4.13 3.10
C VAL A 127 -2.55 -5.06 3.50
N ILE A 128 -2.19 -6.21 4.06
CA ILE A 128 -3.10 -7.18 4.69
C ILE A 128 -2.82 -7.22 6.19
N SER A 129 -3.86 -7.14 6.99
CA SER A 129 -3.77 -7.26 8.45
C SER A 129 -3.74 -8.74 8.88
N GLN A 130 -3.22 -8.99 10.08
CA GLN A 130 -3.25 -10.32 10.69
C GLN A 130 -4.67 -10.79 11.00
N GLN A 131 -5.53 -9.87 11.41
CA GLN A 131 -6.93 -10.16 11.65
C GLN A 131 -7.62 -10.63 10.36
N GLN A 132 -7.31 -10.00 9.22
CA GLN A 132 -7.81 -10.45 7.91
C GLN A 132 -7.35 -11.88 7.60
N ARG A 133 -6.08 -12.22 7.87
CA ARG A 133 -5.60 -13.60 7.71
C ARG A 133 -6.30 -14.60 8.62
N GLN A 134 -6.63 -14.21 9.85
CA GLN A 134 -7.33 -15.08 10.79
C GLN A 134 -8.79 -15.33 10.40
N ILE A 135 -9.41 -14.43 9.63
CA ILE A 135 -10.76 -14.65 9.09
C ILE A 135 -10.74 -15.75 8.02
N TYR A 136 -9.62 -15.93 7.32
CA TYR A 136 -9.48 -16.93 6.25
C TYR A 136 -8.75 -18.20 6.76
N GLU A 137 -9.53 -19.21 7.10
CA GLU A 137 -9.17 -20.58 7.46
C GLU A 137 -9.01 -21.53 6.24
N ASN A 138 -8.27 -21.09 5.21
CA ASN A 138 -7.94 -21.89 4.01
C ASN A 138 -9.15 -22.30 3.13
N GLY A 139 -10.18 -21.46 3.03
CA GLY A 139 -11.24 -21.64 2.04
C GLY A 139 -12.46 -22.41 2.56
N THR A 140 -12.58 -22.59 3.88
CA THR A 140 -13.77 -23.18 4.53
C THR A 140 -14.76 -22.13 5.04
N GLU A 141 -14.48 -20.86 4.82
CA GLU A 141 -15.26 -19.74 5.32
C GLU A 141 -16.62 -19.68 4.66
N ASP A 142 -17.63 -19.26 5.41
CA ASP A 142 -18.90 -18.92 4.81
C ASP A 142 -18.82 -17.58 4.05
N ILE A 143 -19.84 -17.32 3.25
CA ILE A 143 -19.90 -16.12 2.41
C ILE A 143 -19.94 -14.83 3.25
N ASP A 144 -20.50 -14.87 4.46
CA ASP A 144 -20.54 -13.69 5.33
C ASP A 144 -19.17 -13.35 5.90
N GLN A 145 -18.38 -14.35 6.29
CA GLN A 145 -16.98 -14.18 6.67
C GLN A 145 -16.14 -13.62 5.51
N LEU A 146 -16.33 -14.13 4.29
CA LEU A 146 -15.63 -13.63 3.10
C LEU A 146 -16.04 -12.19 2.76
N ARG A 147 -17.32 -11.83 2.90
CA ARG A 147 -17.78 -10.44 2.77
C ARG A 147 -17.07 -9.54 3.77
N ILE A 148 -17.00 -9.93 5.04
CA ILE A 148 -16.31 -9.15 6.09
C ILE A 148 -14.83 -8.97 5.74
N LEU A 149 -14.15 -10.06 5.37
CA LEU A 149 -12.74 -10.05 4.98
C LEU A 149 -12.46 -9.07 3.84
N VAL A 150 -13.21 -9.18 2.75
CA VAL A 150 -13.02 -8.36 1.55
C VAL A 150 -13.36 -6.90 1.84
N MET A 151 -14.45 -6.63 2.59
CA MET A 151 -14.82 -5.29 3.01
C MET A 151 -13.75 -4.63 3.88
N ASP A 152 -13.28 -5.32 4.91
CA ASP A 152 -12.23 -4.84 5.80
C ASP A 152 -10.92 -4.57 5.05
N PHE A 153 -10.53 -5.49 4.16
CA PHE A 153 -9.36 -5.34 3.29
C PHE A 153 -9.46 -4.09 2.40
N LEU A 154 -10.58 -3.89 1.70
CA LEU A 154 -10.74 -2.75 0.80
C LEU A 154 -10.78 -1.41 1.56
N ILE A 155 -11.44 -1.37 2.72
CA ILE A 155 -11.56 -0.16 3.54
C ILE A 155 -10.21 0.20 4.17
N SER A 156 -9.50 -0.78 4.73
CA SER A 156 -8.17 -0.57 5.32
C SER A 156 -7.12 -0.14 4.28
N ASN A 157 -7.33 -0.46 3.00
CA ASN A 157 -6.50 -0.02 1.89
C ASN A 157 -6.99 1.30 1.23
N GLY A 158 -8.00 1.96 1.80
CA GLY A 158 -8.36 3.34 1.48
C GLY A 158 -9.64 3.52 0.65
N LEU A 159 -10.44 2.48 0.41
CA LEU A 159 -11.75 2.67 -0.20
C LEU A 159 -12.80 3.13 0.83
N PRO A 160 -13.67 4.10 0.49
CA PRO A 160 -14.87 4.39 1.26
C PRO A 160 -15.76 3.14 1.39
N ILE A 161 -16.47 3.00 2.50
CA ILE A 161 -17.31 1.81 2.79
C ILE A 161 -18.33 1.50 1.67
N LYS A 162 -18.90 2.52 1.02
CA LYS A 162 -19.82 2.32 -0.12
C LYS A 162 -19.10 1.79 -1.35
N SER A 163 -17.88 2.27 -1.61
CA SER A 163 -17.03 1.77 -2.70
C SER A 163 -16.63 0.32 -2.45
N ALA A 164 -16.19 0.00 -1.23
CA ALA A 164 -15.86 -1.36 -0.83
C ALA A 164 -17.04 -2.32 -1.01
N ALA A 165 -18.26 -1.91 -0.62
CA ALA A 165 -19.47 -2.71 -0.81
C ALA A 165 -19.72 -3.05 -2.27
N GLY A 166 -19.58 -2.08 -3.17
CA GLY A 166 -19.81 -2.30 -4.59
C GLY A 166 -18.78 -3.22 -5.24
N VAL A 167 -17.50 -3.09 -4.87
CA VAL A 167 -16.46 -4.02 -5.32
C VAL A 167 -16.73 -5.43 -4.78
N CYS A 168 -16.99 -5.56 -3.48
CA CYS A 168 -17.25 -6.83 -2.82
C CYS A 168 -18.46 -7.56 -3.45
N GLY A 169 -19.55 -6.84 -3.72
CA GLY A 169 -20.74 -7.41 -4.37
C GLY A 169 -20.47 -7.92 -5.79
N ASN A 170 -19.57 -7.27 -6.54
CA ASN A 170 -19.17 -7.78 -7.85
C ASN A 170 -18.39 -9.09 -7.72
N LEU A 171 -17.36 -9.14 -6.86
CA LEU A 171 -16.55 -10.35 -6.66
C LEU A 171 -17.36 -11.55 -6.16
N GLU A 172 -18.38 -11.31 -5.32
CA GLU A 172 -19.32 -12.36 -4.92
C GLU A 172 -20.03 -12.94 -6.14
N ILE A 173 -20.53 -12.09 -7.06
CA ILE A 173 -21.19 -12.57 -8.26
C ILE A 173 -20.22 -13.29 -9.21
N GLU A 174 -19.01 -12.77 -9.37
CA GLU A 174 -18.00 -13.38 -10.24
C GLU A 174 -17.63 -14.80 -9.82
N SER A 175 -17.43 -15.02 -8.51
CA SER A 175 -16.75 -16.25 -8.07
C SER A 175 -17.17 -16.76 -6.70
N ASN A 176 -18.07 -16.05 -6.00
CA ASN A 176 -18.29 -16.24 -4.55
C ASN A 176 -16.95 -16.15 -3.78
N PHE A 177 -16.06 -15.26 -4.21
CA PHE A 177 -14.70 -15.07 -3.68
C PHE A 177 -13.78 -16.31 -3.78
N ASN A 178 -14.13 -17.32 -4.58
CA ASN A 178 -13.31 -18.51 -4.74
C ASN A 178 -12.07 -18.19 -5.59
N PRO A 179 -10.83 -18.25 -5.04
CA PRO A 179 -9.64 -17.93 -5.80
C PRO A 179 -9.27 -18.99 -6.84
N ASN A 180 -9.88 -20.18 -6.77
CA ASN A 180 -9.78 -21.26 -7.75
C ASN A 180 -10.93 -21.26 -8.76
N ALA A 181 -11.83 -20.26 -8.72
CA ALA A 181 -12.94 -20.17 -9.67
C ALA A 181 -12.39 -20.12 -11.10
N LYS A 182 -12.98 -20.94 -11.97
CA LYS A 182 -12.58 -21.04 -13.36
C LYS A 182 -13.82 -21.17 -14.24
N ASN A 183 -14.01 -20.19 -15.10
CA ASN A 183 -14.99 -20.25 -16.18
C ASN A 183 -14.23 -20.41 -17.50
N GLN A 184 -14.21 -21.63 -18.01
CA GLN A 184 -13.54 -21.93 -19.27
C GLN A 184 -14.50 -22.67 -20.20
N ASP A 185 -14.78 -22.07 -21.35
CA ASP A 185 -15.52 -22.68 -22.44
C ASP A 185 -14.85 -22.36 -23.80
N GLY A 186 -15.57 -22.57 -24.92
CA GLY A 186 -15.03 -22.28 -26.26
C GLY A 186 -14.70 -20.80 -26.50
N ILE A 187 -15.22 -19.89 -25.67
CA ILE A 187 -15.16 -18.43 -25.82
C ILE A 187 -14.49 -17.77 -24.60
N GLU A 188 -14.71 -18.28 -23.39
CA GLU A 188 -14.25 -17.71 -22.12
C GLU A 188 -13.08 -18.51 -21.51
N ASP A 189 -12.14 -17.83 -20.84
CA ASP A 189 -11.09 -18.46 -20.01
C ASP A 189 -10.74 -17.50 -18.86
N SER A 190 -11.63 -17.43 -17.88
CA SER A 190 -11.58 -16.48 -16.77
C SER A 190 -11.37 -17.18 -15.43
N ARG A 191 -10.56 -16.56 -14.56
CA ARG A 191 -10.00 -17.20 -13.36
C ARG A 191 -9.98 -16.29 -12.14
N GLY A 192 -10.08 -16.89 -10.96
CA GLY A 192 -9.91 -16.22 -9.68
C GLY A 192 -11.12 -15.37 -9.26
N ILE A 193 -10.92 -14.62 -8.17
CA ILE A 193 -12.01 -13.94 -7.46
C ILE A 193 -12.75 -12.89 -8.30
N ALA A 194 -12.06 -12.30 -9.27
CA ALA A 194 -12.61 -11.30 -10.18
C ALA A 194 -12.69 -11.80 -11.63
N GLN A 195 -12.63 -13.13 -11.84
CA GLN A 195 -12.74 -13.74 -13.17
C GLN A 195 -11.83 -13.07 -14.23
N TRP A 196 -10.55 -12.87 -13.89
CA TRP A 196 -9.56 -12.28 -14.80
C TRP A 196 -9.41 -13.13 -16.06
N ASN A 197 -9.77 -12.57 -17.19
CA ASN A 197 -9.78 -13.28 -18.47
C ASN A 197 -8.36 -13.44 -19.05
N SER A 198 -8.00 -14.69 -19.33
CA SER A 198 -6.69 -15.12 -19.83
C SER A 198 -6.47 -14.76 -21.30
N ARG A 199 -7.54 -14.65 -22.10
CA ARG A 199 -7.42 -14.22 -23.51
C ARG A 199 -7.01 -12.76 -23.63
N TRP A 200 -7.40 -11.94 -22.66
CA TRP A 200 -7.03 -10.52 -22.56
C TRP A 200 -5.75 -10.28 -21.75
N GLY A 201 -5.02 -11.33 -21.38
CA GLY A 201 -3.76 -11.19 -20.64
C GLY A 201 -3.92 -10.85 -19.15
N ARG A 202 -5.15 -10.80 -18.61
CA ARG A 202 -5.37 -10.34 -17.23
C ARG A 202 -4.94 -11.40 -16.21
N TRP A 203 -5.21 -12.68 -16.46
CA TRP A 203 -4.72 -13.76 -15.59
C TRP A 203 -3.19 -13.84 -15.59
N GLN A 204 -2.55 -13.66 -16.75
CA GLN A 204 -1.10 -13.65 -16.87
C GLN A 204 -0.47 -12.50 -16.07
N ARG A 205 -1.18 -11.38 -15.89
CA ARG A 205 -0.76 -10.31 -14.98
C ARG A 205 -0.88 -10.72 -13.50
N VAL A 206 -1.87 -11.55 -13.13
CA VAL A 206 -1.93 -12.17 -11.79
C VAL A 206 -0.70 -13.05 -11.59
N GLU A 207 -0.38 -13.92 -12.55
CA GLU A 207 0.78 -14.82 -12.48
C GLU A 207 2.10 -14.05 -12.40
N ALA A 208 2.26 -12.99 -13.20
CA ALA A 208 3.44 -12.13 -13.13
C ALA A 208 3.56 -11.44 -11.76
N TYR A 209 2.45 -10.93 -11.22
CA TYR A 209 2.41 -10.33 -9.90
C TYR A 209 2.75 -11.34 -8.79
N ALA A 210 2.21 -12.56 -8.88
CA ALA A 210 2.51 -13.67 -7.98
C ALA A 210 3.99 -14.04 -8.02
N SER A 211 4.55 -14.17 -9.22
CA SER A 211 5.95 -14.52 -9.43
C SER A 211 6.90 -13.46 -8.85
N GLU A 212 6.58 -12.17 -8.99
CA GLU A 212 7.40 -11.09 -8.44
C GLU A 212 7.38 -11.06 -6.89
N LEU A 213 6.27 -11.47 -6.28
CA LEU A 213 6.14 -11.56 -4.82
C LEU A 213 6.56 -12.93 -4.26
N ASN A 214 6.87 -13.89 -5.14
CA ASN A 214 7.14 -15.29 -4.79
C ASN A 214 6.01 -15.91 -3.95
N GLU A 215 4.78 -15.76 -4.44
CA GLU A 215 3.54 -16.21 -3.81
C GLU A 215 2.67 -17.01 -4.81
N ASP A 216 1.64 -17.69 -4.31
CA ASP A 216 0.76 -18.54 -5.13
C ASP A 216 -0.33 -17.70 -5.84
N PRO A 217 -0.46 -17.76 -7.18
CA PRO A 217 -1.53 -17.09 -7.93
C PRO A 217 -2.96 -17.46 -7.49
N TYR A 218 -3.15 -18.61 -6.83
CA TYR A 218 -4.44 -19.08 -6.32
C TYR A 218 -4.66 -18.79 -4.83
N ASP A 219 -3.75 -18.07 -4.18
CA ASP A 219 -3.97 -17.56 -2.82
C ASP A 219 -4.92 -16.34 -2.84
N ILE A 220 -5.94 -16.35 -1.97
CA ILE A 220 -6.93 -15.27 -1.91
C ILE A 220 -6.30 -13.92 -1.57
N PHE A 221 -5.30 -13.90 -0.70
CA PHE A 221 -4.64 -12.67 -0.28
C PHE A 221 -3.76 -12.11 -1.39
N LEU A 222 -3.10 -12.97 -2.16
CA LEU A 222 -2.46 -12.54 -3.40
C LEU A 222 -3.48 -11.93 -4.36
N GLN A 223 -4.60 -12.60 -4.62
CA GLN A 223 -5.60 -12.10 -5.55
C GLN A 223 -6.24 -10.78 -5.07
N LEU A 224 -6.43 -10.58 -3.77
CA LEU A 224 -6.87 -9.30 -3.19
C LEU A 224 -5.82 -8.20 -3.36
N LYS A 225 -4.53 -8.49 -3.14
CA LYS A 225 -3.45 -7.54 -3.43
C LYS A 225 -3.41 -7.16 -4.92
N PHE A 226 -3.53 -8.16 -5.79
CA PHE A 226 -3.56 -7.94 -7.22
C PHE A 226 -4.79 -7.15 -7.66
N LEU A 227 -5.97 -7.41 -7.10
CA LEU A 227 -7.19 -6.65 -7.37
C LEU A 227 -6.97 -5.14 -7.21
N VAL A 228 -6.39 -4.71 -6.09
CA VAL A 228 -6.09 -3.29 -5.86
C VAL A 228 -5.02 -2.78 -6.83
N TYR A 229 -3.98 -3.57 -7.08
CA TYR A 229 -2.95 -3.24 -8.07
C TYR A 229 -3.55 -3.06 -9.48
N ASP A 230 -4.49 -3.91 -9.86
CA ASP A 230 -5.12 -3.91 -11.17
C ASP A 230 -6.10 -2.74 -11.33
N MET A 231 -6.90 -2.44 -10.30
CA MET A 231 -7.72 -1.22 -10.28
C MET A 231 -6.88 0.07 -10.42
N LYS A 232 -5.60 0.05 -10.04
CA LYS A 232 -4.66 1.18 -10.16
C LYS A 232 -3.94 1.21 -11.51
N THR A 233 -3.60 0.05 -12.08
CA THR A 233 -2.65 -0.07 -13.21
C THR A 233 -3.21 -0.70 -14.48
N GLY A 234 -4.41 -1.29 -14.43
CA GLY A 234 -5.00 -2.17 -15.45
C GLY A 234 -5.49 -1.50 -16.74
N GLY A 235 -4.80 -0.47 -17.24
CA GLY A 235 -5.15 0.19 -18.50
C GLY A 235 -6.58 0.73 -18.50
N ILE A 236 -7.45 0.18 -19.35
CA ILE A 236 -8.87 0.55 -19.44
C ILE A 236 -9.72 0.06 -18.26
N HIS A 237 -9.18 -0.82 -17.40
CA HIS A 237 -9.84 -1.35 -16.20
C HIS A 237 -9.52 -0.53 -14.94
N LYS A 238 -8.83 0.61 -15.07
CA LYS A 238 -8.47 1.46 -13.94
C LYS A 238 -9.70 2.19 -13.39
N CYS A 239 -10.13 1.83 -12.19
CA CYS A 239 -11.23 2.47 -11.48
C CYS A 239 -10.87 2.96 -10.06
N TRP A 240 -9.65 2.69 -9.57
CA TRP A 240 -9.25 3.01 -8.19
C TRP A 240 -9.40 4.49 -7.84
N ASN A 241 -8.93 5.39 -8.72
CA ASN A 241 -8.99 6.83 -8.47
C ASN A 241 -10.42 7.36 -8.41
N HIS A 242 -11.37 6.73 -9.09
CA HIS A 242 -12.77 7.12 -8.99
C HIS A 242 -13.39 6.57 -7.70
N LEU A 243 -13.16 5.29 -7.41
CA LEU A 243 -13.74 4.59 -6.26
C LEU A 243 -13.20 5.08 -4.91
N LYS A 244 -11.95 5.54 -4.83
CA LYS A 244 -11.35 6.03 -3.58
C LYS A 244 -11.89 7.39 -3.14
N GLU A 245 -12.37 8.22 -4.08
CA GLU A 245 -12.86 9.56 -3.81
C GLU A 245 -14.32 9.50 -3.34
N ALA A 246 -14.54 9.64 -2.04
CA ALA A 246 -15.88 9.50 -1.44
C ALA A 246 -16.91 10.46 -2.05
N SER A 247 -16.49 11.63 -2.55
CA SER A 247 -17.37 12.59 -3.24
C SER A 247 -17.95 12.06 -4.55
N ASN A 248 -17.26 11.12 -5.19
CA ASN A 248 -17.72 10.54 -6.45
C ASN A 248 -18.80 9.48 -6.22
N ILE A 249 -18.85 8.87 -5.03
CA ILE A 249 -19.69 7.71 -4.73
C ILE A 249 -20.80 8.08 -3.75
N THR A 250 -22.03 8.16 -4.25
CA THR A 250 -23.20 8.49 -3.43
C THR A 250 -23.93 7.26 -2.94
N ASN A 251 -23.86 6.15 -3.68
CA ASN A 251 -24.59 4.91 -3.40
C ASN A 251 -23.83 3.67 -3.94
N PHE A 252 -24.38 2.47 -3.71
CA PHE A 252 -23.85 1.20 -4.24
C PHE A 252 -24.94 0.25 -4.77
N ASP A 253 -26.22 0.56 -4.57
CA ASP A 253 -27.34 -0.29 -5.00
C ASP A 253 -28.50 0.52 -5.60
N GLY A 254 -28.22 1.76 -6.01
CA GLY A 254 -29.14 2.67 -6.67
C GLY A 254 -29.07 2.61 -8.21
N PRO A 255 -29.30 3.74 -8.89
CA PRO A 255 -29.24 3.82 -10.36
C PRO A 255 -27.91 3.35 -10.93
N LYS A 256 -27.93 2.90 -12.19
CA LYS A 256 -26.75 2.47 -12.94
C LYS A 256 -26.01 3.69 -13.50
N ASP A 257 -25.31 4.41 -12.63
CA ASP A 257 -24.51 5.57 -12.97
C ASP A 257 -23.14 5.55 -12.27
N ASP A 258 -22.26 6.47 -12.64
CA ASP A 258 -20.90 6.55 -12.10
C ASP A 258 -20.84 6.89 -10.60
N THR A 259 -21.95 7.32 -9.99
CA THR A 259 -22.02 7.55 -8.55
C THR A 259 -22.38 6.30 -7.74
N ASN A 260 -22.75 5.23 -8.44
CA ASN A 260 -22.99 3.91 -7.89
C ASN A 260 -21.71 3.06 -8.02
N SER A 261 -21.07 2.74 -6.90
CA SER A 261 -19.82 1.97 -6.91
C SER A 261 -19.94 0.57 -7.50
N THR A 262 -21.07 -0.12 -7.30
CA THR A 262 -21.30 -1.46 -7.87
C THR A 262 -21.35 -1.40 -9.39
N PHE A 263 -22.07 -0.41 -9.92
CA PHE A 263 -22.17 -0.20 -11.36
C PHE A 263 -20.85 0.30 -11.96
N HIS A 264 -20.20 1.28 -11.33
CA HIS A 264 -18.94 1.80 -11.84
C HIS A 264 -17.84 0.72 -11.89
N PHE A 265 -17.71 -0.10 -10.84
CA PHE A 265 -16.77 -1.22 -10.88
C PHE A 265 -17.16 -2.25 -11.96
N PHE A 266 -18.44 -2.58 -12.08
CA PHE A 266 -18.94 -3.48 -13.11
C PHE A 266 -18.63 -2.98 -14.54
N ASP A 267 -18.91 -1.71 -14.83
CA ASP A 267 -18.77 -1.12 -16.16
C ASP A 267 -17.30 -0.89 -16.55
N VAL A 268 -16.48 -0.45 -15.58
CA VAL A 268 -15.08 -0.08 -15.83
C VAL A 268 -14.12 -1.24 -15.60
N PHE A 269 -14.22 -1.92 -14.47
CA PHE A 269 -13.28 -2.98 -14.10
C PHE A 269 -13.65 -4.33 -14.71
N GLU A 270 -14.91 -4.77 -14.56
CA GLU A 270 -15.35 -6.04 -15.15
C GLU A 270 -15.56 -5.92 -16.66
N LYS A 271 -16.00 -4.75 -17.15
CA LYS A 271 -16.39 -4.54 -18.56
C LYS A 271 -17.35 -5.62 -19.06
N ALA A 272 -18.26 -6.05 -18.19
CA ALA A 272 -19.18 -7.13 -18.47
C ALA A 272 -20.43 -6.63 -19.22
N ASP A 273 -21.09 -7.54 -19.94
CA ASP A 273 -22.36 -7.23 -20.61
C ASP A 273 -23.41 -6.80 -19.56
N PRO A 274 -24.10 -5.65 -19.73
CA PRO A 274 -25.10 -5.13 -18.80
C PRO A 274 -26.18 -6.13 -18.34
N LEU A 275 -26.46 -7.18 -19.12
CA LEU A 275 -27.34 -8.28 -18.74
C LEU A 275 -26.85 -9.03 -17.49
N TYR A 276 -25.54 -9.08 -17.23
CA TYR A 276 -24.94 -9.72 -16.06
C TYR A 276 -24.83 -8.82 -14.82
N TYR A 277 -25.38 -7.60 -14.89
CA TYR A 277 -25.52 -6.78 -13.68
C TYR A 277 -26.51 -7.41 -12.69
N THR A 278 -27.58 -8.00 -13.23
CA THR A 278 -28.55 -8.84 -12.52
C THR A 278 -28.98 -9.97 -13.44
N HIS A 279 -28.59 -11.21 -13.14
CA HIS A 279 -28.81 -12.36 -14.02
C HIS A 279 -29.09 -13.64 -13.24
N ASN A 280 -30.03 -14.47 -13.73
CA ASN A 280 -30.40 -15.78 -13.16
C ASN A 280 -30.60 -15.77 -11.62
N GLY A 281 -31.33 -14.78 -11.12
CA GLY A 281 -31.60 -14.62 -9.68
C GLY A 281 -30.42 -14.11 -8.85
N ARG A 282 -29.26 -13.86 -9.46
CA ARG A 282 -28.10 -13.20 -8.85
C ARG A 282 -28.12 -11.71 -9.17
N SER A 283 -27.79 -10.89 -8.18
CA SER A 283 -27.84 -9.42 -8.30
C SER A 283 -26.62 -8.84 -7.60
N ARG A 284 -25.76 -8.16 -8.38
CA ARG A 284 -24.58 -7.46 -7.86
C ARG A 284 -24.95 -6.39 -6.81
N PRO A 285 -25.96 -5.51 -7.02
CA PRO A 285 -26.34 -4.56 -5.99
C PRO A 285 -26.92 -5.23 -4.74
N ALA A 286 -27.61 -6.37 -4.86
CA ALA A 286 -28.08 -7.12 -3.70
C ALA A 286 -26.93 -7.78 -2.92
N ALA A 287 -25.92 -8.30 -3.61
CA ALA A 287 -24.70 -8.82 -2.99
C ALA A 287 -23.92 -7.70 -2.29
N ALA A 288 -23.78 -6.52 -2.92
CA ALA A 288 -23.17 -5.33 -2.33
C ALA A 288 -23.89 -4.87 -1.06
N ARG A 289 -25.23 -4.90 -1.06
CA ARG A 289 -26.06 -4.62 0.13
C ARG A 289 -25.78 -5.61 1.25
N LYS A 290 -25.76 -6.92 0.96
CA LYS A 290 -25.42 -7.93 1.96
C LYS A 290 -24.02 -7.72 2.52
N ALA A 291 -23.01 -7.48 1.67
CA ALA A 291 -21.65 -7.20 2.11
C ALA A 291 -21.57 -5.99 3.06
N TYR A 292 -22.26 -4.89 2.72
CA TYR A 292 -22.34 -3.70 3.56
C TYR A 292 -23.01 -3.97 4.91
N ASP A 293 -24.16 -4.63 4.91
CA ASP A 293 -24.95 -4.89 6.12
C ASP A 293 -24.21 -5.89 7.04
N THR A 294 -23.65 -6.97 6.50
CA THR A 294 -22.85 -7.96 7.25
C THR A 294 -21.62 -7.30 7.88
N TYR A 295 -20.87 -6.47 7.13
CA TYR A 295 -19.71 -5.76 7.66
C TYR A 295 -20.09 -4.74 8.75
N LYS A 296 -21.20 -4.02 8.59
CA LYS A 296 -21.67 -3.12 9.65
C LYS A 296 -22.07 -3.88 10.92
N ALA A 297 -22.72 -5.03 10.78
CA ALA A 297 -23.07 -5.87 11.91
C ALA A 297 -21.82 -6.37 12.65
N SER A 298 -20.76 -6.76 11.92
CA SER A 298 -19.51 -7.22 12.56
C SER A 298 -18.81 -6.11 13.34
N LEU A 299 -18.85 -4.86 12.88
CA LEU A 299 -18.32 -3.72 13.63
C LEU A 299 -19.05 -3.50 14.96
N VAL A 300 -20.39 -3.59 14.96
CA VAL A 300 -21.20 -3.46 16.19
C VAL A 300 -20.86 -4.56 17.18
N LEU A 301 -20.84 -5.82 16.73
CA LEU A 301 -20.49 -6.97 17.57
C LEU A 301 -19.09 -6.84 18.20
N SER A 302 -18.11 -6.35 17.43
CA SER A 302 -16.75 -6.13 17.93
C SER A 302 -16.70 -5.05 19.01
N ALA A 303 -17.48 -3.98 18.84
CA ALA A 303 -17.56 -2.89 19.81
C ALA A 303 -18.21 -3.34 21.12
N GLU A 304 -19.30 -4.12 21.04
CA GLU A 304 -19.99 -4.69 22.20
C GLU A 304 -19.10 -5.66 22.99
N THR A 305 -18.38 -6.53 22.29
CA THR A 305 -17.44 -7.48 22.91
C THR A 305 -16.31 -6.75 23.66
N ASN A 306 -15.78 -5.67 23.07
CA ASN A 306 -14.76 -4.85 23.70
C ASN A 306 -15.27 -4.11 24.95
N LEU A 307 -16.50 -3.60 24.92
CA LEU A 307 -17.14 -2.95 26.08
C LEU A 307 -17.33 -3.92 27.26
N ILE A 308 -17.81 -5.13 27.00
CA ILE A 308 -17.98 -6.18 28.03
C ILE A 308 -16.64 -6.56 28.65
N SER A 309 -15.58 -6.69 27.84
CA SER A 309 -14.23 -7.01 28.33
C SER A 309 -13.61 -5.91 29.20
N SER A 310 -14.00 -4.64 28.95
CA SER A 310 -13.49 -3.47 29.68
C SER A 310 -14.25 -3.16 30.98
N GLY A 311 -15.50 -3.63 31.11
CA GLY A 311 -16.32 -3.48 32.32
C GLY A 311 -16.15 -4.59 33.36
N ALA A 312 -15.32 -5.60 33.08
CA ALA A 312 -15.05 -6.73 33.98
C ALA A 312 -13.78 -6.53 34.85
N ARG A 313 -13.38 -5.27 35.13
CA ARG A 313 -12.27 -4.93 36.03
C ARG A 313 -12.76 -4.13 37.23
#